data_AF-A0A0D7EZN4-F1
#
_entry.id   AF-A0A0D7EZN4-F1
#
_cell.length_a   1.000
_cell.length_b   1.000
_cell.length_c   1.000
_cell.angle_alpha   90.00
_cell.angle_beta   90.00
_cell.angle_gamma   90.00
#
_symmetry.space_group_name_H-M   'P 1'
#
loop_
_entity.id
_entity.type
_entity.pdbx_description
1 polymer ?
#
loop_
_entity_poly.entity_id
_entity_poly.type
_entity_poly.pdbx_seq_one_letter_code
_entity_poly.pdbx_strand_id
1 'polypeptide(L)'
;MRKSLFAVASIVALAVAAPASAQSPMVLKFSHVVADNTPKGQAAIKFKEIAEKLLPGKVKVEVYPNSQLFGDAKEMEAVALGDVQFIAPSLSKFDKFTKKIQ
;
A
#
# COMPACT_ATOMS: atom_id res chain seq x y z
N MET A 1 -40.84 -7.82 -48.20
CA MET A 1 -40.48 -8.44 -46.91
C MET A 1 -38.96 -8.42 -46.76
N ARG A 2 -38.45 -8.23 -45.54
CA ARG A 2 -37.04 -8.48 -45.11
C ARG A 2 -35.97 -7.45 -45.48
N LYS A 3 -35.97 -6.26 -44.88
CA LYS A 3 -34.71 -5.46 -44.74
C LYS A 3 -34.50 -4.72 -43.41
N SER A 4 -35.45 -4.75 -42.46
CA SER A 4 -35.41 -3.79 -41.34
C SER A 4 -35.12 -4.38 -39.95
N LEU A 5 -34.74 -5.65 -39.82
CA LEU A 5 -34.62 -6.28 -38.49
C LEU A 5 -33.23 -6.27 -37.84
N PHE A 6 -32.18 -5.84 -38.54
CA PHE A 6 -30.81 -5.91 -38.00
C PHE A 6 -30.33 -4.66 -37.24
N ALA A 7 -31.09 -3.56 -37.26
CA ALA A 7 -30.63 -2.29 -36.68
C ALA A 7 -30.87 -2.14 -35.16
N VAL A 8 -31.75 -2.96 -34.56
CA VAL A 8 -32.16 -2.80 -33.15
C VAL A 8 -31.26 -3.59 -32.18
N ALA A 9 -30.58 -4.64 -32.66
CA ALA A 9 -29.71 -5.47 -31.82
C ALA A 9 -28.40 -4.77 -31.39
N SER A 10 -27.96 -3.74 -32.13
CA SER A 10 -26.67 -3.07 -31.88
C SER A 10 -26.72 -2.02 -30.77
N ILE A 11 -27.92 -1.55 -30.37
CA ILE A 11 -28.06 -0.47 -29.37
C ILE A 11 -28.02 -1.02 -27.93
N VAL A 12 -28.43 -2.27 -27.70
CA VAL A 12 -28.46 -2.88 -26.36
C VAL A 12 -27.06 -3.26 -25.88
N ALA A 13 -26.11 -3.54 -26.78
CA ALA A 13 -24.74 -3.89 -26.42
C ALA A 13 -23.92 -2.72 -25.84
N LEU A 14 -24.33 -1.47 -26.08
CA LEU A 14 -23.60 -0.29 -25.58
C LEU A 14 -23.99 0.12 -24.15
N ALA A 15 -25.08 -0.42 -23.59
CA ALA A 15 -25.58 -0.04 -22.27
C ALA A 15 -24.88 -0.75 -21.09
N VAL A 16 -24.01 -1.74 -21.36
CA VAL A 16 -23.32 -2.52 -20.30
C VAL A 16 -21.84 -2.11 -20.15
N ALA A 17 -21.37 -1.11 -20.88
CA ALA A 17 -20.07 -0.49 -20.63
C ALA A 17 -20.16 0.43 -19.39
N ALA A 18 -20.35 -0.15 -18.21
CA ALA A 18 -20.09 0.57 -16.97
C ALA A 18 -18.64 1.05 -17.01
N PRO A 19 -18.35 2.33 -16.69
CA PRO A 19 -16.97 2.79 -16.61
C PRO A 19 -16.26 1.88 -15.61
N ALA A 20 -15.17 1.24 -16.04
CA ALA A 20 -14.29 0.51 -15.13
C ALA A 20 -13.84 1.51 -14.06
N SER A 21 -14.43 1.43 -12.87
CA SER A 21 -14.03 2.25 -11.73
C SER A 21 -12.56 1.95 -11.45
N ALA A 22 -11.70 2.93 -11.70
CA ALA A 22 -10.28 2.80 -11.39
C ALA A 22 -10.15 2.48 -9.90
N GLN A 23 -9.64 1.28 -9.58
CA GLN A 23 -9.47 0.85 -8.21
C GLN A 23 -8.56 1.87 -7.50
N SER A 24 -9.01 2.38 -6.35
CA SER A 24 -8.19 3.31 -5.57
C SER A 24 -6.84 2.67 -5.21
N PRO A 25 -5.74 3.43 -5.21
CA PRO A 25 -4.43 2.89 -4.86
C PRO A 25 -4.44 2.24 -3.48
N MET A 26 -3.77 1.09 -3.34
CA MET A 26 -3.52 0.49 -2.04
C MET A 26 -2.59 1.40 -1.23
N VAL A 27 -3.05 1.81 -0.05
CA VAL A 27 -2.27 2.65 0.86
C VAL A 27 -1.40 1.75 1.75
N LEU A 28 -0.09 1.92 1.65
CA LEU A 28 0.91 1.23 2.48
C LEU A 28 1.44 2.22 3.50
N LYS A 29 1.04 2.08 4.77
CA LYS A 29 1.57 2.90 5.86
C LYS A 29 2.90 2.31 6.34
N PHE A 30 3.97 3.10 6.25
CA PHE A 30 5.28 2.78 6.77
C PHE A 30 5.53 3.63 8.03
N SER A 31 5.41 3.03 9.21
CA SER A 31 5.68 3.71 10.48
C SER A 31 7.10 3.42 10.97
N HIS A 32 7.80 4.45 11.45
CA HIS A 32 9.08 4.27 12.13
C HIS A 32 9.37 5.34 13.19
N VAL A 33 10.27 5.00 14.11
CA VAL A 33 10.47 5.77 15.36
C VAL A 33 11.49 6.91 15.28
N VAL A 34 12.25 6.99 14.18
CA VAL A 34 13.32 7.99 13.98
C VAL A 34 12.88 9.13 13.06
N ALA A 35 13.69 10.18 12.97
CA ALA A 35 13.49 11.29 12.04
C ALA A 35 13.83 10.93 10.58
N ASP A 36 13.26 11.67 9.63
CA ASP A 36 13.44 11.45 8.19
C ASP A 36 14.89 11.55 7.74
N ASN A 37 15.67 12.46 8.32
CA ASN A 37 17.08 12.69 7.94
C ASN A 37 18.05 11.60 8.43
N THR A 38 17.57 10.61 9.19
CA THR A 38 18.39 9.46 9.60
C THR A 38 18.51 8.44 8.47
N PRO A 39 19.52 7.55 8.47
CA PRO A 39 19.63 6.51 7.45
C PRO A 39 18.37 5.64 7.29
N LYS A 40 17.68 5.32 8.40
CA LYS A 40 16.42 4.57 8.39
C LYS A 40 15.26 5.38 7.82
N GLY A 41 15.15 6.67 8.17
CA GLY A 41 14.16 7.57 7.58
C GLY A 41 14.35 7.71 6.08
N GLN A 42 15.58 7.96 5.63
CA GLN A 42 15.92 8.04 4.20
C GLN A 42 15.62 6.74 3.45
N ALA A 43 15.86 5.58 4.06
CA ALA A 43 15.49 4.29 3.47
C ALA A 43 13.97 4.14 3.31
N ALA A 44 13.15 4.59 4.27
CA ALA A 44 11.69 4.56 4.18
C ALA A 44 11.18 5.49 3.06
N ILE A 45 11.75 6.69 2.95
CA ILE A 45 11.46 7.62 1.83
C ILE A 45 11.87 6.99 0.50
N LYS A 46 13.04 6.35 0.43
CA LYS A 46 13.48 5.70 -0.81
C LYS A 46 12.59 4.52 -1.20
N PHE A 47 12.13 3.74 -0.23
CA PHE A 47 11.15 2.68 -0.43
C PHE A 47 9.87 3.24 -1.06
N LYS A 48 9.33 4.34 -0.51
CA LYS A 48 8.17 5.04 -1.08
C LYS A 48 8.39 5.39 -2.55
N GLU A 49 9.48 6.09 -2.87
CA GLU A 49 9.78 6.52 -4.24
C GLU A 49 9.82 5.34 -5.22
N ILE A 50 10.50 4.25 -4.84
CA ILE A 50 10.68 3.08 -5.70
C ILE A 50 9.36 2.32 -5.85
N ALA A 51 8.61 2.10 -4.76
CA ALA A 51 7.35 1.38 -4.78
C ALA A 51 6.31 2.08 -5.66
N GLU A 52 6.15 3.40 -5.50
CA GLU A 52 5.21 4.19 -6.30
C GLU A 52 5.64 4.26 -7.77
N LYS A 53 6.94 4.30 -8.07
CA LYS A 53 7.47 4.25 -9.44
C LYS A 53 7.22 2.90 -10.11
N LEU A 54 7.42 1.79 -9.41
CA LEU A 54 7.25 0.44 -9.96
C LEU A 54 5.78 0.03 -10.08
N LEU A 55 4.90 0.62 -9.27
CA LEU A 55 3.47 0.26 -9.19
C LEU A 55 2.57 1.51 -9.40
N PRO A 56 2.68 2.17 -10.57
CA PRO A 56 2.00 3.44 -10.82
C PRO A 56 0.48 3.27 -10.74
N GLY A 57 -0.16 4.13 -9.94
CA GLY A 57 -1.62 4.12 -9.71
C GLY A 57 -2.14 2.94 -8.89
N LYS A 58 -1.28 1.98 -8.52
CA LYS A 58 -1.67 0.78 -7.74
C LYS A 58 -1.31 0.90 -6.27
N VAL A 59 -0.20 1.57 -5.96
CA VAL A 59 0.32 1.73 -4.60
C VAL A 59 0.56 3.20 -4.30
N LYS A 60 0.21 3.60 -3.08
CA LYS A 60 0.59 4.86 -2.45
C LYS A 60 1.27 4.53 -1.12
N VAL A 61 2.49 5.01 -0.91
CA VAL A 61 3.20 4.80 0.35
C VAL A 61 3.12 6.07 1.19
N GLU A 62 2.70 5.91 2.44
CA GLU A 62 2.62 6.98 3.43
C GLU A 62 3.65 6.69 4.53
N VAL A 63 4.65 7.54 4.64
CA VAL A 63 5.75 7.40 5.61
C VAL A 63 5.43 8.26 6.83
N TYR A 64 5.48 7.64 8.01
CA TYR A 64 5.16 8.24 9.30
C TYR A 64 6.37 8.16 10.23
N PRO A 65 7.25 9.17 10.22
CA PRO A 65 8.44 9.22 11.04
C PRO A 65 8.13 9.59 12.50
N ASN A 66 9.17 9.66 13.34
CA ASN A 66 9.10 10.17 14.70
C ASN A 66 7.98 9.56 15.56
N SER A 67 7.67 8.28 15.33
CA SER A 67 6.60 7.56 16.05
C SER A 67 5.23 8.23 15.94
N GLN A 68 4.93 8.93 14.83
CA GLN A 68 3.66 9.63 14.64
C GLN A 68 2.43 8.72 14.76
N LEU A 69 2.55 7.46 14.36
CA LEU A 69 1.48 6.46 14.51
C LEU A 69 1.74 5.55 15.71
N PHE A 70 2.92 4.93 15.77
CA PHE A 70 3.27 3.96 16.80
C PHE A 70 4.72 4.15 17.26
N GLY A 71 4.94 4.00 18.55
CA GLY A 71 6.28 3.93 19.12
C GLY A 71 6.88 2.53 19.09
N ASP A 72 8.19 2.46 19.39
CA ASP A 72 9.03 1.25 19.38
C ASP A 72 8.45 0.05 20.17
N ALA A 73 7.70 0.32 21.24
CA ALA A 73 7.08 -0.71 22.05
C ALA A 73 5.85 -1.38 21.40
N LYS A 74 5.17 -0.70 20.47
CA LYS A 74 3.88 -1.11 19.89
C LYS A 74 3.92 -1.40 18.38
N GLU A 75 4.97 -0.99 17.69
CA GLU A 75 5.05 -1.13 16.22
C GLU A 75 4.92 -2.59 15.73
N MET A 76 5.47 -3.57 16.48
CA MET A 76 5.35 -5.01 16.16
C MET A 76 3.91 -5.52 16.26
N GLU A 77 3.11 -5.01 17.21
CA GLU A 77 1.70 -5.37 17.35
C GLU A 77 0.87 -4.69 16.26
N ALA A 78 1.16 -3.41 15.98
CA ALA A 78 0.48 -2.64 14.95
C ALA A 78 0.61 -3.28 13.55
N VAL A 79 1.80 -3.80 13.19
CA VAL A 79 1.98 -4.51 11.92
C VAL A 79 1.27 -5.87 11.90
N ALA A 80 1.21 -6.57 13.04
CA ALA A 80 0.53 -7.86 13.14
C ALA A 80 -0.99 -7.73 13.04
N LEU A 81 -1.56 -6.65 13.57
CA LEU A 81 -2.99 -6.33 13.48
C LEU A 81 -3.38 -5.69 12.13
N GLY A 82 -2.41 -5.26 11.33
CA GLY A 82 -2.64 -4.65 10.02
C GLY A 82 -2.92 -3.14 10.06
N ASP A 83 -2.70 -2.48 11.19
CA ASP A 83 -2.86 -1.03 11.33
C ASP A 83 -1.88 -0.25 10.45
N VAL A 84 -0.69 -0.83 10.24
CA VAL A 84 0.36 -0.41 9.32
C VAL A 84 0.87 -1.60 8.52
N GLN A 85 1.42 -1.34 7.33
CA GLN A 85 1.91 -2.40 6.43
C GLN A 85 3.42 -2.62 6.58
N PHE A 86 4.15 -1.59 7.01
CA PHE A 86 5.59 -1.64 7.18
C PHE A 86 6.03 -0.96 8.47
N ILE A 87 7.03 -1.58 9.10
CA ILE A 87 7.77 -1.08 10.26
C ILE A 87 9.26 -1.32 10.04
N ALA A 88 10.13 -0.62 10.80
CA ALA A 88 11.58 -0.81 10.73
C ALA A 88 12.21 -0.95 12.14
N PRO A 89 11.91 -2.07 12.84
CA PRO A 89 12.37 -2.34 14.20
C PRO A 89 13.85 -2.76 14.24
N SER A 90 14.44 -2.68 15.44
CA SER A 90 15.73 -3.33 15.73
C SER A 90 15.60 -4.86 15.73
N LEU A 91 16.64 -5.59 15.31
CA LEU A 91 16.68 -7.06 15.37
C LEU A 91 16.46 -7.60 16.80
N SER A 92 16.90 -6.86 17.82
CA SER A 92 16.68 -7.22 19.24
C SER A 92 15.21 -7.31 19.65
N LYS A 93 14.28 -6.79 18.85
CA LYS A 93 12.84 -6.95 19.10
C LYS A 93 12.31 -8.33 18.72
N PHE A 94 13.05 -9.08 17.91
CA PHE A 94 12.65 -10.40 17.45
C PHE A 94 12.90 -11.51 18.46
N ASP A 95 13.60 -11.23 19.56
CA ASP A 95 13.91 -12.16 20.65
C ASP A 95 12.69 -12.95 21.17
N LYS A 96 11.53 -12.29 21.17
CA LYS A 96 10.24 -12.86 21.63
C LYS A 96 9.54 -13.72 20.57
N PHE A 97 9.95 -13.62 19.31
CA PHE A 97 9.28 -14.24 18.17
C PHE A 97 10.11 -15.35 17.52
N THR A 98 11.44 -15.24 17.53
CA THR A 98 12.33 -16.21 16.90
C THR A 98 13.76 -16.13 17.41
N LYS A 99 14.46 -17.27 17.39
CA LYS A 99 15.89 -17.38 17.71
C LYS A 99 16.82 -17.37 16.49
N LYS A 100 16.27 -17.36 15.27
CA LYS A 100 17.05 -17.54 14.04
C LYS A 100 17.76 -16.27 13.55
N ILE A 101 17.36 -15.10 14.03
CA ILE A 101 17.83 -13.79 13.58
C ILE A 101 18.44 -12.96 14.72
N GLN A 102 18.77 -13.64 15.82
CA GLN A 102 19.62 -13.13 16.90
C GLN A 102 21.09 -13.29 16.53
#